data_AF-A0A845GB74-F1
#
_entry.id   AF-A0A845GB74-F1
#
_cell.length_a   1.000
_cell.length_b   1.000
_cell.length_c   1.000
_cell.angle_alpha   90.00
_cell.angle_beta   90.00
_cell.angle_gamma   90.00
#
_symmetry.space_group_name_H-M   'P 1'
#
loop_
_entity.id
_entity.type
_entity.pdbx_description
1 polymer ?
#
loop_
_entity_poly.entity_id
_entity_poly.type
_entity_poly.pdbx_seq_one_letter_code
_entity_poly.pdbx_strand_id
1 'polypeptide(L)'
;MRITSPIILAALLLAGCAAGSQRGPTVDIEMQRLMVAAKVPGLALAVIDHGQVVSRHAYGYADVAAARPLRTDSIMYGASLTKAAFAYMVMQLVDERVLTLDAPLSTLLDKPLPGYPAFADLRDDPRWRLLTPRMLLSHTSGLLNWRFINENRKLDFKYPPGSRYVYSGEGMQILHKRRSRARAAGSMDTTLDDYASFMAGVLRGDGLSAAARAEMLSPQMAIVSPQQFPSH
;
A
#
# COMPACT_ATOMS: atom_id res chain seq x y z
N MET A 1 41.21 -55.72 41.82
CA MET A 1 41.82 -55.52 40.49
C MET A 1 40.72 -55.00 39.57
N ARG A 2 40.98 -53.89 38.90
CA ARG A 2 40.04 -53.01 38.20
C ARG A 2 39.47 -53.69 36.96
N ILE A 3 38.17 -53.52 36.66
CA ILE A 3 37.65 -53.01 35.37
C ILE A 3 36.26 -52.38 35.63
N THR A 4 36.18 -51.05 35.62
CA THR A 4 34.92 -50.31 35.47
C THR A 4 35.13 -49.36 34.30
N SER A 5 34.46 -49.62 33.18
CA SER A 5 34.37 -48.68 32.06
C SER A 5 33.32 -47.62 32.36
N PRO A 6 33.61 -46.32 32.19
CA PRO A 6 32.58 -45.33 31.95
C PRO A 6 32.45 -45.04 30.46
N ILE A 7 31.20 -45.05 30.01
CA ILE A 7 30.72 -44.61 28.71
C ILE A 7 30.97 -43.10 28.59
N ILE A 8 31.67 -42.67 27.54
CA ILE A 8 31.83 -41.26 27.19
C ILE A 8 30.58 -40.85 26.41
N LEU A 9 29.71 -40.05 27.04
CA LEU A 9 28.60 -39.37 26.36
C LEU A 9 29.12 -38.03 25.83
N ALA A 10 29.38 -37.95 24.52
CA ALA A 10 29.69 -36.69 23.86
C ALA A 10 28.40 -35.90 23.61
N ALA A 11 28.16 -34.87 24.43
CA ALA A 11 27.12 -33.88 24.15
C ALA A 11 27.64 -32.91 23.07
N LEU A 12 27.18 -33.05 21.84
CA LEU A 12 27.35 -32.03 20.80
C LEU A 12 26.49 -30.82 21.18
N LEU A 13 27.11 -29.78 21.74
CA LEU A 13 26.54 -28.44 21.78
C LEU A 13 26.59 -27.85 20.37
N LEU A 14 25.51 -28.02 19.61
CA LEU A 14 25.23 -27.17 18.46
C LEU A 14 24.94 -25.77 19.00
N ALA A 15 25.98 -24.96 19.12
CA ALA A 15 25.85 -23.52 19.25
C ALA A 15 25.20 -23.01 17.95
N GLY A 16 23.87 -22.95 17.95
CA GLY A 16 23.14 -22.24 16.92
C GLY A 16 23.59 -20.80 16.94
N CYS A 17 24.26 -20.36 15.87
CA CYS A 17 24.39 -18.94 15.56
C CYS A 17 22.98 -18.40 15.34
N ALA A 18 22.31 -17.99 16.42
CA ALA A 18 21.24 -17.03 16.35
C ALA A 18 21.89 -15.75 15.83
N ALA A 19 21.83 -15.54 14.51
CA ALA A 19 22.03 -14.23 13.92
C ALA A 19 20.83 -13.36 14.34
N GLY A 20 20.83 -12.96 15.62
CA GLY A 20 19.98 -11.88 16.09
C GLY A 20 20.39 -10.65 15.31
N SER A 21 19.43 -10.04 14.61
CA SER A 21 19.63 -8.79 13.89
C SER A 21 19.98 -7.69 14.87
N GLN A 22 21.27 -7.54 15.15
CA GLN A 22 21.85 -6.44 15.90
C GLN A 22 21.78 -5.19 15.02
N ARG A 23 20.62 -4.52 14.96
CA ARG A 23 20.59 -3.11 14.59
C ARG A 23 21.06 -2.34 15.81
N GLY A 24 22.31 -1.88 15.75
CA GLY A 24 22.95 -1.18 16.85
C GLY A 24 22.29 0.18 17.16
N PRO A 25 22.78 0.87 18.20
CA PRO A 25 22.36 2.20 18.65
C PRO A 25 22.26 3.29 17.56
N THR A 26 22.83 3.05 16.39
CA THR A 26 22.95 4.01 15.27
C THR A 26 21.63 4.35 14.58
N VAL A 27 20.67 3.42 14.44
CA VAL A 27 19.39 3.73 13.77
C VAL A 27 18.53 4.63 14.65
N ASP A 28 18.39 4.32 15.94
CA ASP A 28 17.56 5.09 16.86
C ASP A 28 18.12 6.51 17.05
N ILE A 29 19.44 6.63 17.20
CA ILE A 29 20.13 7.93 17.28
C ILE A 29 19.92 8.74 16.00
N GLU A 30 20.07 8.11 14.83
CA GLU A 30 19.88 8.79 13.55
C GLU A 30 18.43 9.22 13.34
N MET A 31 17.45 8.38 13.71
CA MET A 31 16.03 8.73 13.63
C MET A 31 15.72 9.92 14.53
N GLN A 32 16.21 9.94 15.77
CA GLN A 32 16.03 11.09 16.65
C GLN A 32 16.68 12.37 16.07
N ARG A 33 17.90 12.26 15.55
CA ARG A 33 18.60 13.39 14.88
C ARG A 33 17.79 13.94 13.71
N LEU A 34 17.28 13.06 12.85
CA LEU A 34 16.46 13.43 11.69
C LEU A 34 15.11 14.03 12.11
N MET A 35 14.45 13.48 13.12
CA MET A 35 13.20 14.03 13.64
C MET A 35 13.38 15.46 14.17
N VAL A 36 14.47 15.72 14.90
CA VAL A 36 14.82 17.09 15.35
C VAL A 36 15.06 18.01 14.15
N ALA A 37 15.90 17.59 13.20
CA ALA A 37 16.22 18.40 12.03
C ALA A 37 15.00 18.72 11.15
N ALA A 38 14.11 17.74 10.96
CA ALA A 38 12.89 17.87 10.15
C ALA A 38 11.69 18.41 10.93
N LYS A 39 11.84 18.70 12.24
CA LYS A 39 10.76 19.13 13.14
C LYS A 39 9.56 18.18 13.14
N VAL A 40 9.84 16.87 13.12
CA VAL A 40 8.81 15.81 13.17
C VAL A 40 8.52 15.48 14.63
N PRO A 41 7.30 15.75 15.14
CA PRO A 41 6.99 15.60 16.56
C PRO A 41 6.82 14.14 17.02
N GLY A 42 6.52 13.23 16.08
CA GLY A 42 6.38 11.81 16.34
C GLY A 42 6.58 10.99 15.08
N LEU A 43 7.19 9.81 15.22
CA LEU A 43 7.51 8.91 14.12
C LEU A 43 7.28 7.46 14.55
N ALA A 44 6.53 6.71 13.75
CA ALA A 44 6.39 5.27 13.89
C ALA A 44 7.14 4.59 12.72
N LEU A 45 8.00 3.62 13.02
CA LEU A 45 8.88 2.96 12.07
C LEU A 45 8.80 1.44 12.23
N ALA A 46 8.54 0.73 11.15
CA ALA A 46 8.66 -0.73 11.10
C ALA A 46 9.65 -1.13 10.00
N VAL A 47 10.36 -2.22 10.26
CA VAL A 47 11.31 -2.80 9.32
C VAL A 47 10.81 -4.19 8.98
N ILE A 48 10.68 -4.44 7.68
CA ILE A 48 10.25 -5.73 7.17
C ILE A 48 11.39 -6.31 6.33
N ASP A 49 11.81 -7.51 6.69
CA ASP A 49 12.88 -8.24 6.00
C ASP A 49 12.38 -9.63 5.64
N HIS A 50 12.53 -10.03 4.38
CA HIS A 50 11.99 -11.29 3.83
C HIS A 50 10.54 -11.60 4.25
N GLY A 51 9.69 -10.57 4.29
CA GLY A 51 8.28 -10.71 4.67
C GLY A 51 8.07 -10.94 6.17
N GLN A 52 9.04 -10.68 7.02
CA GLN A 52 8.92 -10.72 8.48
C GLN A 52 9.14 -9.33 9.06
N VAL A 53 8.30 -8.92 10.01
CA VAL A 53 8.52 -7.65 10.71
C VAL A 53 9.63 -7.86 11.75
N VAL A 54 10.83 -7.39 11.45
CA VAL A 54 12.03 -7.62 12.27
C VAL A 54 12.23 -6.56 13.34
N SER A 55 11.65 -5.36 13.17
CA SER A 55 11.62 -4.38 14.25
C SER A 55 10.46 -3.38 14.09
N ARG A 56 10.06 -2.79 15.22
CA ARG A 56 9.02 -1.75 15.32
C ARG A 56 9.41 -0.75 16.39
N HIS A 57 9.33 0.52 16.09
CA HIS A 57 9.72 1.61 16.97
C HIS A 57 8.72 2.75 16.86
N ALA A 58 8.49 3.43 17.98
CA ALA A 58 7.75 4.68 18.02
C ALA A 58 8.56 5.71 18.80
N TYR A 59 8.63 6.93 18.26
CA TYR A 59 9.40 8.04 18.80
C TYR A 59 8.48 9.25 18.97
N GLY A 60 8.75 10.06 20.00
CA GLY A 60 8.06 11.33 20.21
C GLY A 60 6.60 11.17 20.61
N TYR A 61 5.76 12.06 20.10
CA TYR A 61 4.38 12.26 20.57
C TYR A 61 3.35 11.98 19.48
N ALA A 62 2.26 11.31 19.85
CA ALA A 62 1.04 11.26 19.05
C ALA A 62 0.28 12.59 19.13
N ASP A 63 0.48 13.35 20.21
CA ASP A 63 -0.11 14.67 20.43
C ASP A 63 0.80 15.49 21.33
N VAL A 64 1.36 16.55 20.75
CA VAL A 64 2.33 17.43 21.40
C VAL A 64 1.67 18.25 22.51
N ALA A 65 0.45 18.73 22.29
CA ALA A 65 -0.24 19.59 23.24
C ALA A 65 -0.64 18.82 24.52
N ALA A 66 -1.07 17.56 24.34
CA ALA A 66 -1.40 16.67 25.44
C ALA A 66 -0.19 15.91 26.01
N ALA A 67 1.02 16.14 25.49
CA ALA A 67 2.22 15.35 25.79
C ALA A 67 1.99 13.82 25.70
N ARG A 68 1.11 13.39 24.78
CA ARG A 68 0.74 11.98 24.64
C ARG A 68 1.81 11.26 23.82
N PRO A 69 2.50 10.24 24.38
CA PRO A 69 3.54 9.54 23.65
C PRO A 69 2.96 8.79 22.45
N LEU A 70 3.72 8.74 21.35
CA LEU A 70 3.40 7.88 20.23
C LEU A 70 3.74 6.43 20.57
N ARG A 71 2.88 5.51 20.16
CA ARG A 71 3.05 4.07 20.32
C ARG A 71 2.83 3.36 18.98
N THR A 72 3.33 2.14 18.85
CA THR A 72 3.16 1.34 17.61
C THR A 72 1.69 0.97 17.36
N ASP A 73 0.88 0.92 18.42
CA ASP A 73 -0.55 0.70 18.42
C ASP A 73 -1.38 2.01 18.38
N SER A 74 -0.74 3.17 18.22
CA SER A 74 -1.46 4.43 18.06
C SER A 74 -2.17 4.45 16.70
N ILE A 75 -3.47 4.77 16.74
CA ILE A 75 -4.27 4.93 15.52
C ILE A 75 -3.81 6.19 14.77
N MET A 76 -3.50 6.01 13.50
CA MET A 76 -3.03 7.06 12.59
C MET A 76 -3.88 7.08 11.32
N TYR A 77 -4.11 8.29 10.82
CA TYR A 77 -4.74 8.52 9.54
C TYR A 77 -3.83 8.04 8.40
N GLY A 78 -4.18 6.94 7.75
CA GLY A 78 -3.33 6.25 6.77
C GLY A 78 -3.19 6.95 5.42
N ALA A 79 -4.03 7.95 5.14
CA ALA A 79 -4.03 8.67 3.86
C ALA A 79 -3.94 7.71 2.65
N SER A 80 -3.00 7.96 1.72
CA SER A 80 -2.81 7.16 0.52
C SER A 80 -2.23 5.75 0.75
N LEU A 81 -1.84 5.37 1.97
CA LEU A 81 -1.50 3.97 2.29
C LEU A 81 -2.69 3.04 2.05
N THR A 82 -3.91 3.57 2.18
CA THR A 82 -5.16 2.85 1.88
C THR A 82 -5.18 2.26 0.47
N LYS A 83 -4.51 2.90 -0.50
CA LYS A 83 -4.49 2.43 -1.89
C LYS A 83 -3.77 1.09 -2.03
N ALA A 84 -2.73 0.83 -1.24
CA ALA A 84 -2.02 -0.45 -1.26
C ALA A 84 -2.94 -1.57 -0.75
N ALA A 85 -3.62 -1.35 0.37
CA ALA A 85 -4.61 -2.28 0.90
C ALA A 85 -5.75 -2.54 -0.09
N PHE A 86 -6.28 -1.48 -0.70
CA PHE A 86 -7.34 -1.60 -1.68
C PHE A 86 -6.90 -2.37 -2.95
N ALA A 87 -5.72 -2.04 -3.49
CA ALA A 87 -5.19 -2.74 -4.66
C ALA A 87 -4.98 -4.23 -4.38
N TYR A 88 -4.47 -4.58 -3.19
CA TYR A 88 -4.29 -5.96 -2.78
C TYR A 88 -5.62 -6.72 -2.75
N MET A 89 -6.65 -6.13 -2.14
CA MET A 89 -8.00 -6.70 -2.12
C MET A 89 -8.59 -6.86 -3.53
N VAL A 90 -8.38 -5.90 -4.43
CA VAL A 90 -8.82 -6.04 -5.83
C VAL A 90 -8.08 -7.19 -6.51
N MET A 91 -6.78 -7.37 -6.27
CA MET A 91 -6.03 -8.50 -6.81
C MET A 91 -6.51 -9.84 -6.28
N GLN A 92 -7.00 -9.92 -5.04
CA GLN A 92 -7.66 -11.14 -4.54
C GLN A 92 -8.93 -11.45 -5.33
N LEU A 93 -9.76 -10.45 -5.65
CA LEU A 93 -10.93 -10.63 -6.51
C LEU A 93 -10.56 -11.04 -7.94
N VAL A 94 -9.42 -10.57 -8.44
CA VAL A 94 -8.88 -10.99 -9.75
C VAL A 94 -8.47 -12.45 -9.72
N ASP A 95 -7.76 -12.86 -8.66
CA ASP A 95 -7.32 -14.24 -8.45
C ASP A 95 -8.51 -15.21 -8.33
N GLU A 96 -9.55 -14.78 -7.62
CA GLU A 96 -10.84 -15.48 -7.49
C GLU A 96 -11.69 -15.44 -8.78
N ARG A 97 -11.22 -14.77 -9.85
CA ARG A 97 -11.92 -14.58 -11.13
C ARG A 97 -13.27 -13.84 -11.01
N VAL A 98 -13.45 -13.09 -9.93
CA VAL A 98 -14.62 -12.23 -9.69
C VAL A 98 -14.49 -10.91 -10.47
N LEU A 99 -13.26 -10.46 -10.74
CA LEU A 99 -12.96 -9.24 -11.46
C LEU A 99 -11.86 -9.49 -12.51
N THR A 100 -11.98 -8.86 -13.68
CA THR A 100 -10.96 -8.93 -14.73
C THR A 100 -10.29 -7.57 -14.88
N LEU A 101 -8.96 -7.51 -14.78
CA LEU A 101 -8.19 -6.26 -14.79
C LEU A 101 -8.36 -5.43 -16.07
N ASP A 102 -8.51 -6.10 -17.21
CA ASP A 102 -8.57 -5.50 -18.54
C ASP A 102 -10.00 -5.42 -19.09
N ALA A 103 -11.00 -5.85 -18.33
CA ALA A 103 -12.39 -5.68 -18.72
C ALA A 103 -12.76 -4.19 -18.69
N PRO A 104 -13.43 -3.66 -19.74
CA PRO A 104 -13.98 -2.32 -19.69
C PRO A 104 -14.94 -2.18 -18.51
N LEU A 105 -14.84 -1.11 -17.72
CA LEU A 105 -15.70 -0.91 -16.55
C LEU A 105 -17.19 -0.91 -16.89
N SER A 106 -17.56 -0.53 -18.11
CA SER A 106 -18.93 -0.61 -18.62
C SER A 106 -19.52 -2.03 -18.56
N THR A 107 -18.69 -3.06 -18.56
CA THR A 107 -19.10 -4.47 -18.43
C THR A 107 -19.19 -4.96 -16.98
N LEU A 108 -18.61 -4.20 -16.04
CA LEU A 108 -18.50 -4.56 -14.62
C LEU A 108 -19.50 -3.82 -13.72
N LEU A 109 -20.14 -2.77 -14.25
CA LEU A 109 -21.06 -1.89 -13.52
C LEU A 109 -22.51 -2.17 -13.91
N ASP A 110 -23.43 -2.07 -12.93
CA ASP A 110 -24.88 -2.29 -13.16
C ASP A 110 -25.53 -1.26 -14.10
N LYS A 111 -24.87 -0.11 -14.29
CA LYS A 111 -25.30 0.98 -15.17
C LYS A 111 -24.09 1.76 -15.67
N PRO A 112 -24.23 2.57 -16.73
CA PRO A 112 -23.16 3.45 -17.21
C PRO A 112 -22.53 4.29 -16.11
N LEU A 113 -21.21 4.50 -16.16
CA LEU A 113 -20.49 5.24 -15.12
C LEU A 113 -21.10 6.64 -14.85
N PRO A 114 -21.50 7.43 -15.86
CA PRO A 114 -22.16 8.72 -15.62
C PRO A 114 -23.57 8.61 -15.03
N GLY A 115 -24.16 7.42 -14.97
CA GLY A 115 -25.43 7.16 -14.29
C GLY A 115 -25.32 7.19 -12.76
N TYR A 116 -24.11 7.25 -12.20
CA TYR A 116 -23.87 7.44 -10.78
C TYR A 116 -23.64 8.95 -10.49
N PRO A 117 -24.32 9.56 -9.50
CA PRO A 117 -24.23 11.01 -9.26
C PRO A 117 -22.82 11.56 -9.08
N ALA A 118 -21.92 10.79 -8.44
CA ALA A 118 -20.53 11.19 -8.22
C ALA A 118 -19.68 11.31 -9.51
N PHE A 119 -20.14 10.71 -10.60
CA PHE A 119 -19.46 10.62 -11.90
C PHE A 119 -20.28 11.24 -13.04
N ALA A 120 -21.34 11.98 -12.72
CA ALA A 120 -22.24 12.58 -13.70
C ALA A 120 -21.54 13.57 -14.66
N ASP A 121 -20.45 14.20 -14.21
CA ASP A 121 -19.62 15.09 -15.04
C ASP A 121 -19.05 14.39 -16.28
N LEU A 122 -18.93 13.05 -16.26
CA LEU A 122 -18.42 12.26 -17.39
C LEU A 122 -19.48 11.93 -18.45
N ARG A 123 -20.73 12.40 -18.31
CA ARG A 123 -21.84 12.01 -19.19
C ARG A 123 -21.55 12.23 -20.68
N ASP A 124 -20.92 13.35 -20.99
CA ASP A 124 -20.71 13.81 -22.36
C ASP A 124 -19.31 13.43 -22.89
N ASP A 125 -18.53 12.65 -22.13
CA ASP A 125 -17.18 12.21 -22.51
C ASP A 125 -17.10 10.68 -22.68
N PRO A 126 -17.08 10.14 -23.91
CA PRO A 126 -17.13 8.70 -24.14
C PRO A 126 -15.90 7.94 -23.60
N ARG A 127 -14.81 8.63 -23.23
CA ARG A 127 -13.58 8.00 -22.70
C ARG A 127 -13.82 7.22 -21.41
N TRP A 128 -14.89 7.48 -20.66
CA TRP A 128 -15.22 6.67 -19.49
C TRP A 128 -15.44 5.19 -19.81
N ARG A 129 -15.83 4.86 -21.05
CA ARG A 129 -16.02 3.48 -21.52
C ARG A 129 -14.71 2.72 -21.71
N LEU A 130 -13.58 3.43 -21.84
CA LEU A 130 -12.25 2.85 -22.04
C LEU A 130 -11.57 2.47 -20.72
N LEU A 131 -12.08 2.95 -19.59
CA LEU A 131 -11.49 2.67 -18.29
C LEU A 131 -11.54 1.16 -18.00
N THR A 132 -10.43 0.64 -17.48
CA THR A 132 -10.33 -0.73 -16.95
C THR A 132 -9.82 -0.68 -15.51
N PRO A 133 -10.09 -1.70 -14.67
CA PRO A 133 -9.51 -1.77 -13.33
C PRO A 133 -7.99 -1.60 -13.31
N ARG A 134 -7.26 -2.18 -14.29
CA ARG A 134 -5.81 -1.98 -14.44
C ARG A 134 -5.44 -0.50 -14.53
N MET A 135 -6.15 0.26 -15.35
CA MET A 135 -5.87 1.69 -15.52
C MET A 135 -6.11 2.49 -14.22
N LEU A 136 -7.12 2.08 -13.45
CA LEU A 136 -7.43 2.73 -12.17
C LEU A 136 -6.38 2.41 -11.09
N LEU A 137 -5.93 1.16 -11.02
CA LEU A 137 -4.92 0.72 -10.04
C LEU A 137 -3.51 1.23 -10.37
N SER A 138 -3.19 1.40 -11.65
CA SER A 138 -1.87 1.84 -12.12
C SER A 138 -1.75 3.36 -12.34
N HIS A 139 -2.78 4.14 -11.96
CA HIS A 139 -2.80 5.59 -12.17
C HIS A 139 -2.63 6.00 -13.64
N THR A 140 -3.26 5.28 -14.57
CA THR A 140 -3.25 5.57 -16.01
C THR A 140 -4.64 5.89 -16.55
N SER A 141 -5.59 6.25 -15.69
CA SER A 141 -6.97 6.59 -16.06
C SER A 141 -7.10 7.86 -16.91
N GLY A 142 -6.11 8.76 -16.86
CA GLY A 142 -6.19 10.09 -17.48
C GLY A 142 -6.95 11.14 -16.65
N LEU A 143 -7.38 10.79 -15.44
CA LEU A 143 -8.01 11.70 -14.46
C LEU A 143 -6.94 12.27 -13.52
N LEU A 144 -7.08 13.52 -13.06
CA LEU A 144 -6.22 14.06 -12.01
C LEU A 144 -6.54 13.44 -10.63
N ASN A 145 -5.73 13.76 -9.62
CA ASN A 145 -5.91 13.23 -8.26
C ASN A 145 -7.30 13.48 -7.69
N TRP A 146 -7.77 14.73 -7.79
CA TRP A 146 -9.07 15.15 -7.29
C TRP A 146 -9.68 16.21 -8.18
N ARG A 147 -11.00 16.16 -8.37
CA ARG A 147 -11.73 17.15 -9.18
C ARG A 147 -11.53 18.60 -8.72
N PHE A 148 -11.27 18.84 -7.43
CA PHE A 148 -11.04 20.19 -6.91
C PHE A 148 -9.73 20.83 -7.41
N ILE A 149 -8.80 20.02 -7.97
CA ILE A 149 -7.57 20.50 -8.59
C ILE A 149 -7.85 21.00 -10.02
N ASN A 150 -8.93 20.53 -10.64
CA ASN A 150 -9.32 20.99 -11.96
C ASN A 150 -9.85 22.43 -11.89
N GLU A 151 -9.53 23.24 -12.89
CA GLU A 151 -9.99 24.63 -13.01
C GLU A 151 -11.52 24.74 -12.94
N ASN A 152 -12.23 23.84 -13.62
CA ASN A 152 -13.69 23.76 -13.62
C ASN A 152 -14.28 23.08 -12.37
N ARG A 153 -13.43 22.56 -11.46
CA ARG A 153 -13.78 21.77 -10.28
C ARG A 153 -14.64 20.53 -10.54
N LYS A 154 -14.71 20.07 -11.79
CA LYS A 154 -15.49 18.90 -12.24
C LYS A 154 -14.60 17.71 -12.48
N LEU A 155 -15.18 16.51 -12.47
CA LEU A 155 -14.45 15.32 -12.89
C LEU A 155 -14.37 15.28 -14.43
N ASP A 156 -13.17 15.43 -14.98
CA ASP A 156 -12.92 15.35 -16.42
C ASP A 156 -11.58 14.66 -16.73
N PHE A 157 -11.47 14.11 -17.94
CA PHE A 157 -10.24 13.49 -18.42
C PHE A 157 -9.29 14.54 -18.99
N LYS A 158 -8.07 14.61 -18.43
CA LYS A 158 -6.99 15.46 -18.95
C LYS A 158 -6.16 14.77 -20.02
N TYR A 159 -6.16 13.44 -20.01
CA TYR A 159 -5.44 12.61 -20.97
C TYR A 159 -6.30 11.44 -21.43
N PRO A 160 -6.03 10.87 -22.62
CA PRO A 160 -6.64 9.59 -23.00
C PRO A 160 -6.30 8.49 -21.97
N PRO A 161 -7.26 7.66 -21.55
CA PRO A 161 -6.99 6.51 -20.70
C PRO A 161 -5.89 5.60 -21.29
N GLY A 162 -4.98 5.13 -20.43
CA GLY A 162 -3.83 4.31 -20.80
C GLY A 162 -2.65 5.05 -21.45
N SER A 163 -2.79 6.34 -21.81
CA SER A 163 -1.75 7.06 -22.55
C SER A 163 -0.54 7.49 -21.71
N ARG A 164 -0.71 7.65 -20.40
CA ARG A 164 0.35 8.03 -19.46
C ARG A 164 -0.06 7.84 -18.00
N TYR A 165 0.94 7.88 -17.13
CA TYR A 165 0.80 7.91 -15.69
C TYR A 165 0.47 9.34 -15.23
N VAL A 166 -0.56 9.44 -14.40
CA VAL A 166 -0.93 10.63 -13.64
C VAL A 166 -1.52 10.17 -12.32
N TYR A 167 -0.88 10.55 -11.20
CA TYR A 167 -1.34 10.14 -9.87
C TYR A 167 -2.81 10.52 -9.65
N SER A 168 -3.68 9.51 -9.48
CA SER A 168 -5.13 9.67 -9.47
C SER A 168 -5.81 8.91 -8.33
N GLY A 169 -6.30 9.63 -7.30
CA GLY A 169 -7.20 9.10 -6.28
C GLY A 169 -8.64 8.94 -6.79
N GLU A 170 -9.14 9.86 -7.62
CA GLU A 170 -10.45 9.77 -8.27
C GLU A 170 -10.61 8.47 -9.06
N GLY A 171 -9.58 8.02 -9.78
CA GLY A 171 -9.63 6.76 -10.53
C GLY A 171 -10.01 5.57 -9.65
N MET A 172 -9.38 5.43 -8.47
CA MET A 172 -9.64 4.31 -7.57
C MET A 172 -10.99 4.38 -6.86
N GLN A 173 -11.62 5.58 -6.73
CA GLN A 173 -12.99 5.69 -6.21
C GLN A 173 -14.01 4.94 -7.07
N ILE A 174 -13.72 4.73 -8.36
CA ILE A 174 -14.66 4.08 -9.27
C ILE A 174 -14.82 2.58 -8.93
N LEU A 175 -13.75 1.90 -8.51
CA LEU A 175 -13.77 0.47 -8.16
C LEU A 175 -14.50 0.17 -6.83
N HIS A 176 -14.87 1.20 -6.05
CA HIS A 176 -15.52 1.06 -4.75
C HIS A 176 -16.96 0.50 -4.83
N LYS A 177 -17.69 0.72 -5.93
CA LYS A 177 -19.17 0.64 -5.88
C LYS A 177 -19.79 -0.75 -5.89
N ARG A 178 -19.01 -1.84 -5.93
CA ARG A 178 -19.57 -3.20 -5.80
C ARG A 178 -19.92 -3.62 -4.37
N ARG A 179 -19.59 -2.86 -3.30
CA ARG A 179 -20.00 -3.16 -1.90
C ARG A 179 -20.21 -1.92 -1.04
N SER A 180 -21.13 -2.01 -0.07
CA SER A 180 -21.92 -0.90 0.47
C SER A 180 -21.29 0.02 1.53
N ARG A 181 -20.06 -0.18 2.06
CA ARG A 181 -19.53 0.69 3.16
C ARG A 181 -18.02 1.00 3.25
N ALA A 182 -17.13 0.51 2.38
CA ALA A 182 -15.66 0.75 2.53
C ALA A 182 -15.07 1.69 1.45
N ARG A 183 -14.67 2.93 1.80
CA ARG A 183 -14.17 3.93 0.83
C ARG A 183 -12.71 3.67 0.42
N ALA A 184 -12.51 3.04 -0.75
CA ALA A 184 -11.21 2.68 -1.34
C ALA A 184 -10.20 3.83 -1.53
N ALA A 185 -10.71 5.04 -1.81
CA ALA A 185 -9.89 6.24 -1.96
C ALA A 185 -10.19 7.29 -0.87
N GLY A 186 -10.94 6.90 0.16
CA GLY A 186 -10.87 7.54 1.48
C GLY A 186 -9.65 7.02 2.23
N SER A 187 -9.40 7.55 3.42
CA SER A 187 -8.29 7.08 4.25
C SER A 187 -8.81 6.07 5.26
N MET A 188 -8.14 4.92 5.33
CA MET A 188 -8.25 4.04 6.48
C MET A 188 -7.53 4.69 7.66
N ASP A 189 -8.05 4.41 8.85
CA ASP A 189 -7.28 4.57 10.09
C ASP A 189 -6.66 3.20 10.40
N THR A 190 -5.39 3.21 10.79
CA THR A 190 -4.64 1.98 11.08
C THR A 190 -3.56 2.26 12.12
N THR A 191 -2.91 1.23 12.62
CA THR A 191 -1.73 1.35 13.49
C THR A 191 -0.46 1.01 12.71
N LEU A 192 0.72 1.32 13.25
CA LEU A 192 1.97 0.82 12.68
C LEU A 192 1.98 -0.72 12.70
N ASP A 193 1.52 -1.31 13.80
CA ASP A 193 1.52 -2.75 14.01
C ASP A 193 0.68 -3.48 12.95
N ASP A 194 -0.52 -2.98 12.68
CA ASP A 194 -1.42 -3.55 11.66
C ASP A 194 -0.87 -3.37 10.26
N TYR A 195 -0.46 -2.15 9.90
CA TYR A 195 0.00 -1.87 8.54
C TYR A 195 1.32 -2.57 8.22
N ALA A 196 2.24 -2.67 9.19
CA ALA A 196 3.48 -3.44 9.03
C ALA A 196 3.18 -4.94 8.83
N SER A 197 2.21 -5.49 9.57
CA SER A 197 1.81 -6.88 9.44
C SER A 197 1.13 -7.14 8.10
N PHE A 198 0.28 -6.22 7.64
CA PHE A 198 -0.31 -6.25 6.30
C PHE A 198 0.79 -6.24 5.22
N MET A 199 1.71 -5.28 5.25
CA MET A 199 2.79 -5.18 4.26
C MET A 199 3.71 -6.40 4.28
N ALA A 200 3.94 -7.01 5.44
CA ALA A 200 4.67 -8.27 5.55
C ALA A 200 3.93 -9.41 4.84
N GLY A 201 2.60 -9.51 4.99
CA GLY A 201 1.77 -10.44 4.24
C GLY A 201 1.78 -10.19 2.73
N VAL A 202 1.71 -8.93 2.31
CA VAL A 202 1.84 -8.54 0.88
C VAL A 202 3.16 -9.04 0.30
N LEU A 203 4.27 -8.86 1.01
CA LEU A 203 5.59 -9.31 0.55
C LEU A 203 5.69 -10.83 0.44
N ARG A 204 5.08 -11.56 1.37
CA ARG A 204 4.97 -13.03 1.32
C ARG A 204 4.03 -13.52 0.23
N GLY A 205 3.04 -12.71 -0.17
CA GLY A 205 2.01 -13.10 -1.12
C GLY A 205 0.80 -13.77 -0.49
N ASP A 206 0.56 -13.55 0.80
CA ASP A 206 -0.47 -14.25 1.56
C ASP A 206 -1.88 -14.01 0.97
N GLY A 207 -2.55 -15.08 0.54
CA GLY A 207 -3.90 -14.99 -0.01
C GLY A 207 -3.97 -14.55 -1.47
N LEU A 208 -2.84 -14.59 -2.19
CA LEU A 208 -2.79 -14.54 -3.66
C LEU A 208 -2.09 -15.78 -4.20
N SER A 209 -2.56 -16.29 -5.34
CA SER A 209 -1.81 -17.26 -6.13
C SER A 209 -0.49 -16.65 -6.62
N ALA A 210 0.48 -17.51 -6.95
CA ALA A 210 1.75 -17.07 -7.53
C ALA A 210 1.53 -16.26 -8.83
N ALA A 211 0.52 -16.61 -9.63
CA ALA A 211 0.16 -15.91 -10.85
C ALA A 211 -0.41 -14.52 -10.56
N ALA A 212 -1.36 -14.38 -9.64
CA ALA A 212 -1.92 -13.09 -9.26
C ALA A 212 -0.87 -12.18 -8.60
N ARG A 213 0.03 -12.74 -7.79
CA ARG A 213 1.17 -12.00 -7.23
C ARG A 213 2.13 -11.52 -8.32
N ALA A 214 2.47 -12.37 -9.28
CA ALA A 214 3.32 -11.98 -10.41
C ALA A 214 2.66 -10.87 -11.24
N GLU A 215 1.35 -10.96 -11.47
CA GLU A 215 0.55 -9.93 -12.14
C GLU A 215 0.57 -8.60 -11.40
N MET A 216 0.35 -8.60 -10.08
CA MET A 216 0.38 -7.40 -9.24
C MET A 216 1.75 -6.69 -9.27
N LEU A 217 2.83 -7.46 -9.33
CA LEU A 217 4.21 -6.96 -9.35
C LEU A 217 4.74 -6.70 -10.77
N SER A 218 3.93 -6.97 -11.80
CA SER A 218 4.35 -6.77 -13.18
C SER A 218 4.43 -5.28 -13.53
N PRO A 219 5.42 -4.85 -14.33
CA PRO A 219 5.49 -3.47 -14.80
C PRO A 219 4.24 -3.09 -15.61
N GLN A 220 3.55 -2.02 -15.19
CA GLN A 220 2.31 -1.57 -15.85
C GLN A 220 2.55 -0.52 -16.94
N MET A 221 3.60 0.29 -16.79
CA MET A 221 3.92 1.35 -17.74
C MET A 221 5.42 1.62 -17.72
N ALA A 222 6.00 1.89 -18.88
CA ALA A 222 7.39 2.28 -18.98
C ALA A 222 7.60 3.67 -18.34
N ILE A 223 8.63 3.77 -17.49
CA ILE A 223 9.17 5.05 -17.06
C ILE A 223 10.08 5.51 -18.20
N VAL A 224 9.62 6.50 -18.96
CA VAL A 224 10.30 7.02 -20.15
C VAL A 224 11.08 8.30 -19.87
N SER A 225 10.93 8.89 -18.66
CA SER A 225 11.79 10.00 -18.22
C SER A 225 12.02 10.04 -16.70
N PRO A 226 13.16 10.59 -16.24
CA PRO A 226 13.42 10.85 -14.83
C PRO A 226 12.41 11.81 -14.17
N GLN A 227 11.82 12.72 -14.96
CA GLN A 227 10.87 13.75 -14.49
C GLN A 227 9.42 13.24 -14.43
N GLN A 228 9.18 11.98 -14.78
CA GLN A 228 7.83 11.40 -14.79
C GLN A 228 7.26 11.21 -13.38
N PHE A 229 8.11 11.27 -12.36
CA PHE A 229 7.74 11.52 -10.98
C PHE A 229 8.09 12.98 -10.65
N PRO A 230 7.17 13.74 -10.03
CA PRO A 230 7.46 15.12 -9.63
C PRO A 230 8.60 15.11 -8.60
N SER A 231 9.82 15.39 -9.05
CA SER A 231 10.91 15.85 -8.20
C SER A 231 10.75 17.36 -8.07
N HIS A 232 10.48 17.83 -6.86
CA HIS A 232 10.50 19.25 -6.51
C HIS A 232 11.88 19.87 -6.70
#